data_AF-A0A151K479-F1
#
_entry.id   AF-A0A151K479-F1
#
_cell.length_a   1.000
_cell.length_b   1.000
_cell.length_c   1.000
_cell.angle_alpha   90.00
_cell.angle_beta   90.00
_cell.angle_gamma   90.00
#
_symmetry.space_group_name_H-M   'P 1'
#
loop_
_entity.id
_entity.type
_entity.pdbx_description
1 polymer ?
#
loop_
_entity_poly.entity_id
_entity_poly.type
_entity_poly.pdbx_seq_one_letter_code
_entity_poly.pdbx_strand_id
1 'polypeptide(L)'
;VLLSITGDECIPRSFGNNSIVCVCNSTYCDTVNKQKLQQNQLLWYTSTQDGKRMQLSVMNFSAKNESEIDLILTVDIDQKFQKIQGFGGAMTDAAALNIRSLSNKTQQILLEYVIGIIN
;
A
#
# COMPACT_ATOMS: atom_id res chain seq x y z
N VAL A 1 18.96 16.06 8.42
CA VAL A 1 17.52 16.38 8.63
C VAL A 1 16.73 15.48 7.70
N LEU A 2 16.24 14.35 8.20
CA LEU A 2 15.36 13.47 7.41
C LEU A 2 13.97 14.08 7.47
N LEU A 3 13.56 14.70 6.38
CA LEU A 3 12.18 15.16 6.18
C LEU A 3 11.31 13.92 5.99
N SER A 4 10.75 13.38 7.07
CA SER A 4 9.57 12.51 6.99
C SER A 4 8.48 13.33 6.34
N ILE A 5 8.14 13.01 5.10
CA ILE A 5 6.99 13.58 4.43
C ILE A 5 5.79 12.78 4.90
N THR A 6 4.99 13.39 5.76
CA THR A 6 3.75 12.81 6.28
C THR A 6 2.62 13.15 5.32
N GLY A 7 2.33 12.24 4.39
CA GLY A 7 1.04 12.18 3.72
C GLY A 7 0.29 10.96 4.22
N ASP A 8 -0.79 11.16 4.98
CA ASP A 8 -1.57 10.05 5.54
C ASP A 8 -2.57 9.48 4.51
N GLU A 9 -2.95 10.28 3.51
CA GLU A 9 -3.97 9.91 2.52
C GLU A 9 -3.56 10.26 1.09
N CYS A 10 -4.19 9.61 0.12
CA CYS A 10 -3.99 9.92 -1.30
C CYS A 10 -4.60 11.28 -1.65
N ILE A 11 -3.86 12.16 -2.34
CA ILE A 11 -4.45 13.33 -3.02
C ILE A 11 -4.97 12.86 -4.39
N PRO A 12 -6.30 12.71 -4.57
CA PRO A 12 -6.85 12.11 -5.77
C PRO A 12 -6.80 13.09 -6.95
N ARG A 13 -6.46 12.57 -8.13
CA ARG A 13 -6.65 13.25 -9.41
C ARG A 13 -7.27 12.31 -10.44
N SER A 14 -8.34 12.74 -11.09
CA SER A 14 -8.99 12.02 -12.19
C SER A 14 -8.50 12.53 -13.54
N PHE A 15 -8.39 11.61 -14.50
CA PHE A 15 -8.12 11.89 -15.91
C PHE A 15 -9.20 11.29 -16.84
N GLY A 16 -10.38 10.94 -16.30
CA GLY A 16 -11.53 10.47 -17.10
C GLY A 16 -11.67 8.94 -17.26
N ASN A 17 -10.73 8.13 -16.76
CA ASN A 17 -10.70 6.68 -16.99
C ASN A 17 -11.28 5.83 -15.83
N ASN A 18 -12.36 6.30 -15.20
CA ASN A 18 -13.04 5.61 -14.09
C ASN A 18 -12.12 5.18 -12.93
N SER A 19 -11.02 5.88 -12.69
CA SER A 19 -10.14 5.69 -11.52
C SER A 19 -9.33 6.96 -11.27
N ILE A 20 -8.77 7.08 -10.07
CA ILE A 20 -7.94 8.21 -9.65
C ILE A 20 -6.48 7.81 -9.49
N VAL A 21 -5.56 8.76 -9.69
CA VAL A 21 -4.16 8.63 -9.29
C VAL A 21 -3.91 9.38 -7.98
N CYS A 22 -2.87 9.00 -7.26
CA CYS A 22 -2.36 9.73 -6.11
C CYS A 22 -1.26 10.69 -6.54
N VAL A 23 -1.46 11.98 -6.29
CA VAL A 23 -0.53 13.01 -6.72
C VAL A 23 0.59 13.15 -5.69
N CYS A 24 1.82 12.88 -6.12
CA CYS A 24 3.03 13.13 -5.36
C CYS A 24 3.86 14.26 -5.97
N ASN A 25 4.56 15.01 -5.12
CA ASN A 25 5.47 16.08 -5.51
C ASN A 25 6.67 16.16 -4.52
N SER A 26 7.47 17.22 -4.58
CA SER A 26 8.65 17.39 -3.72
C SER A 26 8.34 17.58 -2.23
N THR A 27 7.09 17.89 -1.87
CA THR A 27 6.68 18.18 -0.48
C THR A 27 5.64 17.21 0.06
N TYR A 28 5.09 16.33 -0.78
CA TYR A 28 3.98 15.47 -0.42
C TYR A 28 3.98 14.18 -1.25
N CYS A 29 3.72 13.06 -0.57
CA CYS A 29 3.29 11.81 -1.18
C CYS A 29 2.57 11.01 -0.09
N ASP A 30 1.55 10.24 -0.47
CA ASP A 30 0.83 9.38 0.45
C ASP A 30 1.73 8.26 0.99
N THR A 31 1.40 7.77 2.19
CA THR A 31 2.13 6.71 2.86
C THR A 31 1.14 5.70 3.45
N VAL A 32 1.56 4.45 3.57
CA VAL A 32 0.75 3.41 4.19
C VAL A 32 0.97 3.44 5.69
N ASN A 33 -0.11 3.61 6.45
CA ASN A 33 -0.04 3.58 7.91
C ASN A 33 0.42 2.19 8.40
N LYS A 34 1.48 2.19 9.22
CA LYS A 34 2.05 1.01 9.85
C LYS A 34 1.52 0.90 11.27
N GLN A 35 0.41 0.18 11.45
CA GLN A 35 -0.11 -0.13 12.76
C GLN A 35 0.45 -1.45 13.30
N LYS A 36 0.87 -1.46 14.57
CA LYS A 36 1.26 -2.70 15.24
C LYS A 36 0.01 -3.50 15.59
N LEU A 37 -0.07 -4.73 15.08
CA LEU A 37 -1.16 -5.65 15.34
C LEU A 37 -1.14 -6.11 16.81
N GLN A 38 -2.28 -6.05 17.50
CA GLN A 38 -2.46 -6.67 18.82
C GLN A 38 -3.01 -8.10 18.70
N GLN A 39 -2.96 -8.85 19.80
CA GLN A 39 -3.60 -10.17 19.86
C GLN A 39 -5.09 -10.06 19.49
N ASN A 40 -5.59 -11.05 18.74
CA ASN A 40 -6.98 -11.11 18.28
C ASN A 40 -7.40 -10.01 17.29
N GLN A 41 -6.44 -9.33 16.64
CA GLN A 41 -6.71 -8.33 15.62
C GLN A 41 -6.32 -8.79 14.22
N LEU A 42 -6.92 -8.13 13.23
CA LEU A 42 -6.65 -8.21 11.80
C LEU A 42 -6.48 -6.79 11.25
N LEU A 43 -5.42 -6.55 10.46
CA LEU A 43 -5.30 -5.35 9.62
C LEU A 43 -5.93 -5.62 8.26
N TRP A 44 -6.89 -4.79 7.87
CA TRP A 44 -7.59 -4.90 6.60
C TRP A 44 -7.28 -3.69 5.74
N TYR A 45 -6.53 -3.89 4.66
CA TYR A 45 -6.17 -2.84 3.72
C TYR A 45 -7.10 -2.91 2.50
N THR A 46 -7.81 -1.82 2.22
CA THR A 46 -8.76 -1.76 1.10
C THR A 46 -8.33 -0.74 0.06
N SER A 47 -8.36 -1.16 -1.21
CA SER A 47 -8.27 -0.26 -2.36
C SER A 47 -9.49 -0.46 -3.25
N THR A 48 -10.04 0.63 -3.78
CA THR A 48 -11.25 0.58 -4.60
C THR A 48 -11.10 1.47 -5.83
N GLN A 49 -11.91 1.19 -6.84
CA GLN A 49 -11.95 1.98 -8.06
C GLN A 49 -12.34 3.45 -7.80
N ASP A 50 -13.28 3.68 -6.88
CA ASP A 50 -13.84 4.98 -6.50
C ASP A 50 -12.94 5.82 -5.58
N GLY A 51 -11.85 5.26 -5.02
CA GLY A 51 -10.78 6.09 -4.46
C GLY A 51 -10.11 5.61 -3.18
N LYS A 52 -10.49 4.48 -2.57
CA LYS A 52 -9.71 3.95 -1.44
C LYS A 52 -8.32 3.52 -1.93
N ARG A 53 -7.27 3.85 -1.18
CA ARG A 53 -5.88 3.57 -1.53
C ARG A 53 -5.18 3.01 -0.30
N MET A 54 -5.11 1.68 -0.23
CA MET A 54 -4.61 0.94 0.95
C MET A 54 -5.17 1.48 2.28
N GLN A 55 -6.46 1.82 2.30
CA GLN A 55 -7.12 2.33 3.49
C GLN A 55 -7.13 1.24 4.57
N LEU A 56 -6.56 1.54 5.73
CA LEU A 56 -6.47 0.62 6.85
C LEU A 56 -7.78 0.60 7.66
N SER A 57 -8.24 -0.60 8.00
CA SER A 57 -9.25 -0.86 9.02
C SER A 57 -8.73 -1.93 9.96
N VAL A 58 -8.95 -1.78 11.26
CA VAL A 58 -8.57 -2.77 12.27
C VAL A 58 -9.82 -3.51 12.71
N MET A 59 -9.79 -4.83 12.55
CA MET A 59 -10.88 -5.72 12.94
C MET A 59 -10.44 -6.64 14.05
N ASN A 60 -11.40 -7.16 14.83
CA ASN A 60 -11.16 -8.17 15.84
C ASN A 60 -11.74 -9.49 15.39
N PHE A 61 -11.06 -10.60 15.67
CA PHE A 61 -11.64 -11.92 15.44
C PHE A 61 -12.82 -12.15 16.39
N SER A 62 -13.91 -12.71 15.85
CA SER A 62 -15.06 -13.20 16.61
C SER A 62 -14.93 -14.70 16.82
N ALA A 63 -15.30 -15.17 18.02
CA ALA A 63 -15.40 -16.60 18.33
C ALA A 63 -16.73 -17.23 17.87
N LYS A 64 -17.67 -16.41 17.38
CA LYS A 64 -18.98 -16.88 16.90
C LYS A 64 -19.01 -16.83 15.38
N ASN A 65 -19.38 -17.95 14.77
CA ASN A 65 -19.87 -17.95 13.40
C ASN A 65 -21.22 -17.22 13.43
N GLU A 66 -21.33 -16.06 12.77
CA GLU A 66 -22.61 -15.40 12.61
C GLU A 66 -23.57 -16.33 11.85
N SER A 67 -24.82 -16.37 12.28
CA SER A 67 -25.83 -17.31 11.79
C SER A 67 -26.34 -17.00 10.37
N GLU A 68 -25.87 -15.92 9.75
CA GLU A 68 -26.18 -15.47 8.39
C GLU A 68 -24.89 -15.21 7.58
N ILE A 69 -24.06 -16.23 7.35
CA ILE A 69 -22.87 -16.08 6.50
C ILE A 69 -23.07 -16.85 5.19
N ASP A 70 -23.24 -16.12 4.09
CA ASP A 70 -23.40 -16.68 2.73
C ASP A 70 -22.11 -17.29 2.16
N LEU A 71 -20.92 -16.85 2.62
CA LEU A 71 -19.61 -17.32 2.15
C LEU A 71 -18.59 -17.41 3.29
N ILE A 72 -18.01 -18.61 3.46
CA ILE A 72 -16.96 -18.87 4.45
C ILE A 72 -15.65 -19.24 3.74
N LEU A 73 -14.58 -18.50 4.02
CA LEU A 73 -13.22 -18.82 3.57
C LEU A 73 -12.45 -19.47 4.72
N THR A 74 -12.05 -20.74 4.55
CA THR A 74 -11.29 -21.49 5.56
C THR A 74 -9.85 -21.68 5.10
N VAL A 75 -8.89 -21.33 5.96
CA VAL A 75 -7.45 -21.51 5.69
C VAL A 75 -6.97 -22.79 6.37
N ASP A 76 -6.49 -23.75 5.59
CA ASP A 76 -5.80 -24.94 6.08
C ASP A 76 -4.29 -24.68 6.13
N ILE A 77 -3.69 -24.75 7.33
CA ILE A 77 -2.26 -24.46 7.57
C ILE A 77 -1.35 -25.67 7.32
N ASP A 78 -1.91 -26.87 7.23
CA ASP A 78 -1.17 -28.11 6.97
C ASP A 78 -0.98 -28.33 5.46
N GLN A 79 -1.86 -27.77 4.65
CA GLN A 79 -1.74 -27.75 3.20
C GLN A 79 -0.75 -26.68 2.72
N LYS A 80 0.47 -27.10 2.38
CA LYS A 80 1.57 -26.21 1.94
C LYS A 80 1.78 -26.24 0.44
N PHE A 81 2.16 -25.09 -0.13
CA PHE A 81 2.47 -24.92 -1.55
C PHE A 81 3.87 -24.31 -1.75
N GLN A 82 4.05 -23.48 -2.78
CA GLN A 82 5.32 -22.84 -3.09
C GLN A 82 5.77 -21.83 -2.02
N LYS A 83 7.09 -21.66 -1.88
CA LYS A 83 7.67 -20.54 -1.15
C LYS A 83 7.66 -19.29 -2.02
N ILE A 84 7.35 -18.15 -1.42
CA ILE A 84 7.41 -16.85 -2.10
C ILE A 84 8.85 -16.34 -2.09
N GLN A 85 9.41 -16.06 -3.26
CA GLN A 85 10.74 -15.47 -3.40
C GLN A 85 10.72 -13.97 -3.08
N GLY A 86 9.74 -13.23 -3.62
CA GLY A 86 9.60 -11.78 -3.41
C GLY A 86 8.78 -11.10 -4.50
N PHE A 87 8.70 -9.78 -4.41
CA PHE A 87 8.02 -8.88 -5.34
C PHE A 87 8.94 -7.68 -5.65
N GLY A 88 8.84 -7.11 -6.85
CA GLY A 88 9.69 -6.00 -7.24
C GLY A 88 9.31 -5.40 -8.60
N GLY A 89 10.24 -4.63 -9.17
CA GLY A 89 10.10 -4.00 -10.48
C GLY A 89 11.40 -4.04 -11.27
N ALA A 90 11.36 -3.53 -12.50
CA ALA A 90 12.52 -3.46 -13.39
C ALA A 90 13.11 -2.04 -13.40
N MET A 91 14.42 -1.93 -13.14
CA MET A 91 15.17 -0.68 -13.31
C MET A 91 15.76 -0.62 -14.72
N THR A 92 14.91 -0.26 -15.69
CA THR A 92 15.33 -0.08 -17.09
C THR A 92 15.88 1.33 -17.32
N ASP A 93 16.54 1.56 -18.46
CA ASP A 93 16.99 2.90 -18.86
C ASP A 93 15.84 3.92 -18.86
N ALA A 94 14.67 3.52 -19.36
CA ALA A 94 13.48 4.36 -19.37
C ALA A 94 13.00 4.70 -17.94
N ALA A 95 13.00 3.73 -17.02
CA ALA A 95 12.66 3.99 -15.62
C ALA A 95 13.67 4.96 -14.99
N ALA A 96 14.96 4.71 -15.17
CA ALA A 96 16.02 5.55 -14.64
C ALA A 96 15.97 6.98 -15.17
N LEU A 97 15.74 7.17 -16.48
CA LEU A 97 15.63 8.50 -17.11
C LEU A 97 14.41 9.27 -16.60
N ASN A 98 13.25 8.62 -16.48
CA ASN A 98 12.03 9.26 -15.95
C ASN A 98 12.15 9.63 -14.48
N ILE A 99 12.80 8.78 -13.66
CA ILE A 99 13.09 9.10 -12.26
C ILE A 99 14.04 10.30 -12.21
N ARG A 100 15.13 10.25 -12.97
CA ARG A 100 16.16 11.31 -13.00
C ARG A 100 15.64 12.66 -13.49
N SER A 101 14.58 12.70 -14.29
CA SER A 101 13.97 13.97 -14.72
C SER A 101 13.20 14.70 -13.61
N LEU A 102 12.95 14.06 -12.46
CA LEU A 102 12.28 14.67 -11.31
C LEU A 102 13.25 15.52 -10.49
N SER A 103 12.73 16.39 -9.62
CA SER A 103 13.57 17.08 -8.62
C SER A 103 14.23 16.08 -7.68
N ASN A 104 15.43 16.38 -7.17
CA ASN A 104 16.16 15.49 -6.25
C ASN A 104 15.29 15.02 -5.07
N LYS A 105 14.44 15.89 -4.53
CA LYS A 105 13.55 15.54 -3.42
C LYS A 105 12.44 14.59 -3.85
N THR A 106 11.83 14.82 -5.01
CA THR A 106 10.80 13.92 -5.57
C THR A 106 11.39 12.56 -5.95
N GLN A 107 12.64 12.51 -6.43
CA GLN A 107 13.35 11.24 -6.67
C GLN A 107 13.46 10.40 -5.40
N GLN A 108 13.91 11.02 -4.29
CA GLN A 108 14.03 10.34 -3.00
C GLN A 108 12.67 9.81 -2.52
N ILE A 109 11.64 10.64 -2.57
CA ILE A 109 10.27 10.26 -2.18
C ILE A 109 9.79 9.06 -2.99
N LEU A 110 9.96 9.09 -4.31
CA LEU A 110 9.53 8.00 -5.19
C LEU A 110 10.28 6.70 -4.87
N LEU A 111 11.60 6.77 -4.65
CA LEU A 111 12.42 5.59 -4.31
C LEU A 111 12.03 5.03 -2.94
N GLU A 112 11.83 5.87 -1.93
CA GLU A 112 11.33 5.47 -0.61
C GLU A 112 9.95 4.82 -0.69
N TYR A 113 9.07 5.32 -1.57
CA TYR A 113 7.73 4.76 -1.77
C TYR A 113 7.76 3.37 -2.40
N VAL A 114 8.57 3.14 -3.43
CA VAL A 114 8.56 1.87 -4.20
C VAL A 114 9.50 0.79 -3.65
N ILE A 115 10.59 1.17 -2.99
CA ILE A 115 11.58 0.23 -2.40
C ILE A 115 11.31 0.02 -0.90
N GLY A 116 10.63 0.99 -0.26
CA GLY A 116 10.52 1.06 1.19
C GLY A 116 11.69 1.83 1.82
N ILE A 117 11.53 2.21 3.10
CA ILE A 117 12.60 2.82 3.89
C ILE A 117 13.69 1.75 4.10
N ILE A 118 14.84 1.91 3.43
CA ILE A 118 16.08 1.24 3.79
C ILE A 118 16.59 1.94 5.06
N ASN A 119 16.33 1.35 6.22
CA ASN A 119 17.07 1.68 7.45
C ASN A 119 18.34 0.83 7.51
#